data_AF-A0A444RLH8-F1
#
_entry.id   AF-A0A444RLH8-F1
#
_cell.length_a   1.000
_cell.length_b   1.000
_cell.length_c   1.000
_cell.angle_alpha   90.00
_cell.angle_beta   90.00
_cell.angle_gamma   90.00
#
_symmetry.space_group_name_H-M   'P 1'
#
loop_
_entity.id
_entity.type
_entity.pdbx_description
1 polymer ?
#
loop_
_entity_poly.entity_id
_entity_poly.type
_entity_poly.pdbx_seq_one_letter_code
_entity_poly.pdbx_strand_id
1 'polypeptide(L)'
;MASAADAEFNTFYLQRTTQEFAQDLDKARKADDFKSDSVQFLVHALQQGVALYSDVDKTRVVRSMAAEEEIRADDREAVPESGGKKRKGKKSDD
;
A
#
# COMPACT_ATOMS: atom_id res chain seq x y z
N MET A 1 -11.38 23.23 0.03
CA MET A 1 -9.99 22.85 -0.28
C MET A 1 -9.82 21.44 0.24
N ALA A 2 -9.39 20.49 -0.59
CA ALA A 2 -9.08 19.14 -0.11
C ALA A 2 -7.88 19.20 0.83
N SER A 3 -7.97 18.55 1.99
CA SER A 3 -6.86 18.51 2.95
C SER A 3 -5.79 17.51 2.52
N ALA A 4 -4.58 17.60 3.08
CA ALA A 4 -3.56 16.57 2.89
C ALA A 4 -4.07 15.19 3.36
N ALA A 5 -4.81 15.15 4.46
CA ALA A 5 -5.45 13.94 4.98
C ALA A 5 -6.48 13.36 3.99
N ASP A 6 -7.23 14.19 3.25
CA ASP A 6 -8.13 13.67 2.21
C ASP A 6 -7.35 13.01 1.07
N ALA A 7 -6.26 13.61 0.61
CA ALA A 7 -5.45 13.04 -0.47
C ALA A 7 -4.82 11.70 -0.06
N GLU A 8 -4.22 11.65 1.13
CA GLU A 8 -3.61 10.44 1.69
C GLU A 8 -4.66 9.34 1.93
N PHE A 9 -5.80 9.69 2.50
CA PHE A 9 -6.91 8.75 2.69
C PHE A 9 -7.43 8.20 1.37
N ASN A 10 -7.59 9.04 0.33
CA ASN A 10 -8.08 8.58 -0.96
C ASN A 10 -7.14 7.54 -1.59
N THR A 11 -5.83 7.75 -1.50
CA THR A 11 -4.84 6.79 -1.97
C THR A 11 -4.91 5.49 -1.17
N PHE A 12 -4.93 5.59 0.16
CA PHE A 12 -5.06 4.44 1.03
C PHE A 12 -6.32 3.63 0.75
N TYR A 13 -7.47 4.31 0.70
CA TYR A 13 -8.77 3.71 0.46
C TYR A 13 -8.77 2.95 -0.86
N LEU A 14 -8.32 3.58 -1.95
CA LEU A 14 -8.32 2.93 -3.26
C LEU A 14 -7.39 1.70 -3.29
N GLN A 15 -6.21 1.79 -2.67
CA GLN A 15 -5.28 0.66 -2.56
C GLN A 15 -5.90 -0.48 -1.74
N ARG A 16 -6.48 -0.17 -0.58
CA ARG A 16 -7.08 -1.16 0.30
C ARG A 16 -8.29 -1.82 -0.34
N THR A 17 -9.21 -1.04 -0.89
CA THR A 17 -10.43 -1.53 -1.52
C THR A 17 -10.14 -2.39 -2.75
N THR A 18 -9.15 -2.02 -3.58
CA THR A 18 -8.74 -2.85 -4.72
C THR A 18 -8.08 -4.16 -4.29
N GLN A 19 -7.33 -4.15 -3.19
CA GLN A 19 -6.76 -5.36 -2.60
C GLN A 19 -7.84 -6.30 -2.04
N GLU A 20 -8.78 -5.78 -1.25
CA GLU A 20 -9.85 -6.58 -0.64
C GLU A 20 -10.80 -7.16 -1.69
N PHE A 21 -11.09 -6.41 -2.76
CA PHE A 21 -11.94 -6.89 -3.86
C PHE A 21 -11.17 -7.58 -4.98
N ALA A 22 -9.89 -7.92 -4.82
CA ALA A 22 -9.06 -8.46 -5.90
C ALA A 22 -9.69 -9.65 -6.62
N GLN A 23 -10.33 -10.57 -5.88
CA GLN A 23 -11.01 -11.73 -6.47
C GLN A 23 -12.24 -11.33 -7.30
N ASP A 24 -13.04 -10.39 -6.82
CA ASP A 24 -14.25 -9.96 -7.52
C ASP A 24 -13.92 -9.06 -8.71
N LEU A 25 -12.86 -8.25 -8.62
CA LEU A 25 -12.32 -7.50 -9.74
C LEU A 25 -11.79 -8.42 -10.84
N ASP A 26 -11.14 -9.52 -10.47
CA ASP A 26 -10.69 -10.53 -11.44
C ASP A 26 -11.87 -11.24 -12.13
N LYS A 27 -12.94 -11.56 -11.38
CA LYS A 27 -14.18 -12.10 -11.97
C LYS A 27 -14.84 -11.09 -12.91
N ALA A 28 -15.00 -9.84 -12.48
CA ALA A 28 -15.59 -8.78 -13.29
C ALA A 28 -14.83 -8.58 -14.61
N ARG A 29 -13.50 -8.62 -14.55
CA ARG A 29 -12.64 -8.53 -15.74
C ARG A 29 -12.81 -9.68 -16.73
N LYS A 30 -13.17 -10.87 -16.25
CA LYS A 30 -13.36 -12.09 -17.04
C LYS A 30 -14.79 -12.23 -17.59
N ALA A 31 -15.70 -11.34 -17.22
CA ALA A 31 -17.08 -11.38 -17.69
C ALA A 31 -17.19 -10.98 -19.17
N ASP A 32 -18.15 -11.60 -19.88
CA ASP A 32 -18.36 -11.41 -21.33
C ASP A 32 -18.73 -9.96 -21.69
N ASP A 33 -19.25 -9.20 -20.73
CA ASP A 33 -19.70 -7.81 -20.88
C ASP A 33 -18.64 -6.78 -20.44
N PHE A 34 -17.43 -7.21 -20.06
CA PHE A 34 -16.33 -6.31 -19.72
C PHE A 34 -15.76 -5.64 -20.98
N LYS A 35 -15.91 -4.31 -21.08
CA LYS A 35 -15.58 -3.50 -22.25
C LYS A 35 -14.35 -2.61 -21.99
N SER A 36 -13.90 -1.93 -23.04
CA SER A 36 -12.74 -1.02 -22.98
C SER A 36 -12.95 0.15 -22.01
N ASP A 37 -14.19 0.60 -21.81
CA ASP A 37 -14.58 1.66 -20.89
C ASP A 37 -14.86 1.18 -19.45
N SER A 38 -15.05 -0.13 -19.24
CA SER A 38 -15.35 -0.72 -17.92
C SER A 38 -14.27 -0.42 -16.87
N VAL A 39 -13.00 -0.31 -17.27
CA VAL A 39 -11.90 0.02 -16.34
C VAL A 39 -12.09 1.42 -15.76
N GLN A 40 -12.35 2.43 -16.61
CA GLN A 40 -12.53 3.80 -16.13
C GLN A 40 -13.78 3.92 -15.27
N PHE A 41 -14.86 3.26 -15.68
CA PHE A 41 -16.09 3.20 -14.89
C PHE A 41 -15.84 2.60 -13.49
N LEU A 42 -15.14 1.47 -13.42
CA LEU A 42 -14.81 0.81 -12.15
C LEU A 42 -13.93 1.69 -11.26
N VAL A 43 -12.90 2.33 -11.81
CA VAL A 43 -12.02 3.23 -11.05
C VAL A 43 -12.84 4.38 -10.45
N HIS A 44 -13.72 5.01 -11.23
CA HIS A 44 -14.59 6.08 -10.74
C HIS A 44 -15.56 5.59 -9.67
N ALA A 45 -16.19 4.43 -9.85
CA ALA A 45 -17.11 3.86 -8.87
C ALA A 45 -16.42 3.55 -7.54
N LEU A 46 -15.21 2.97 -7.58
CA LEU A 46 -14.42 2.72 -6.38
C LEU A 46 -14.03 4.03 -5.70
N GLN A 47 -13.54 5.03 -6.44
CA GLN A 47 -13.18 6.33 -5.88
C GLN A 47 -14.37 7.04 -5.18
N GLN A 48 -15.60 6.88 -5.70
CA GLN A 48 -16.80 7.46 -5.08
C GLN A 48 -17.09 6.88 -3.68
N GLY A 49 -16.64 5.67 -3.38
CA GLY A 49 -16.82 5.03 -2.07
C GLY A 49 -16.18 5.81 -0.91
N VAL A 50 -15.20 6.68 -1.19
CA VAL A 50 -14.62 7.62 -0.21
C VAL A 50 -15.69 8.51 0.44
N ALA A 51 -16.74 8.88 -0.30
CA ALA A 51 -17.80 9.76 0.19
C ALA A 51 -18.59 9.18 1.38
N LEU A 52 -18.44 7.88 1.67
CA LEU A 52 -19.05 7.22 2.82
C LEU A 52 -18.37 7.56 4.16
N TYR A 53 -17.19 8.18 4.13
CA TYR A 53 -16.40 8.47 5.33
C TYR A 53 -16.40 9.96 5.65
N SER A 54 -16.58 10.28 6.94
CA SER A 54 -16.45 11.66 7.42
C SER A 54 -14.99 12.12 7.45
N ASP A 55 -14.75 13.43 7.41
CA ASP A 55 -13.38 13.98 7.46
C ASP A 55 -12.64 13.59 8.76
N VAL A 56 -13.38 13.42 9.86
CA VAL A 56 -12.85 12.94 11.14
C VAL A 56 -12.37 11.50 11.03
N ASP A 57 -13.14 10.62 10.37
CA ASP A 57 -12.75 9.22 10.19
C ASP A 57 -11.56 9.08 9.25
N LYS A 58 -11.55 9.84 8.15
CA LYS A 58 -10.40 9.90 7.24
C LYS A 58 -9.13 10.30 7.98
N THR A 59 -9.20 11.36 8.80
CA THR A 59 -8.07 11.85 9.59
C THR A 59 -7.57 10.80 10.59
N ARG A 60 -8.48 10.06 11.24
CA ARG A 60 -8.12 8.99 12.20
C ARG A 60 -7.34 7.87 11.50
N VAL A 61 -7.78 7.44 10.33
CA VAL A 61 -7.12 6.40 9.53
C VAL A 61 -5.74 6.86 9.07
N VAL A 62 -5.62 8.08 8.53
CA VAL A 62 -4.33 8.62 8.10
C VAL A 62 -3.35 8.69 9.27
N ARG A 63 -3.81 9.15 10.45
CA ARG A 63 -2.98 9.18 11.65
C ARG A 63 -2.53 7.79 12.10
N SER A 64 -3.40 6.78 12.04
CA SER A 64 -3.01 5.42 12.40
C SER A 64 -1.99 4.83 11.44
N MET A 65 -2.14 5.08 10.13
CA MET A 65 -1.16 4.66 9.13
C MET A 65 0.23 5.27 9.36
N ALA A 66 0.29 6.57 9.70
CA ALA A 66 1.55 7.23 10.02
C ALA A 66 2.22 6.61 11.25
N ALA A 67 1.45 6.32 12.29
CA ALA A 67 1.96 5.64 13.50
C ALA A 67 2.43 4.21 13.20
N GLU A 68 1.73 3.45 12.36
CA GLU A 68 2.15 2.11 11.93
C GLU A 68 3.45 2.12 11.13
N GLU A 69 3.66 3.13 10.28
CA GLU A 69 4.92 3.28 9.53
C GLU A 69 6.08 3.66 10.46
N GLU A 70 5.84 4.52 11.46
CA GLU A 70 6.85 4.88 12.46
C GLU A 70 7.32 3.66 13.27
N ILE A 71 6.39 2.81 13.71
CA ILE A 71 6.71 1.54 14.39
C ILE A 71 7.52 0.63 13.47
N ARG A 72 7.10 0.49 12.21
CA ARG A 72 7.80 -0.35 11.21
C ARG A 72 9.21 0.18 10.90
N ALA A 73 9.42 1.49 10.97
CA ALA A 73 10.72 2.11 10.74
C ALA A 73 11.70 1.82 11.89
N ASP A 74 11.23 1.89 13.15
CA ASP A 74 12.03 1.58 14.35
C ASP A 74 12.51 0.11 14.34
N ASP A 75 11.65 -0.82 13.92
CA ASP A 75 12.01 -2.24 13.76
C ASP A 75 13.06 -2.49 12.65
N ARG A 76 13.11 -1.64 11.61
CA ARG A 76 14.07 -1.78 10.50
C ARG A 76 15.46 -1.27 10.83
N GLU A 77 15.62 -0.39 11.81
CA GLU A 77 16.92 0.15 12.23
C GLU A 77 17.73 -0.84 13.10
N ALA A 78 17.07 -1.87 13.66
CA ALA A 78 17.67 -2.83 14.59
C ALA A 78 18.47 -3.99 13.93
N VAL A 79 18.67 -4.01 12.60
CA VAL A 79 19.48 -5.04 11.94
C VAL A 79 20.89 -4.50 11.67
N PRO A 80 21.91 -4.88 12.48
CA PRO A 80 23.28 -4.52 12.15
C PRO A 80 23.67 -5.25 10.86
N GLU A 81 24.06 -4.47 9.86
CA GLU A 81 24.72 -4.94 8.65
C GLU A 81 25.96 -5.76 9.09
N SER A 82 25.83 -7.09 9.06
CA SER A 82 26.91 -8.01 9.39
C SER A 82 27.98 -7.91 8.31
N GLY A 83 28.94 -7.00 8.54
CA GLY A 83 30.12 -6.82 7.73
C GLY A 83 30.86 -8.15 7.55
N GLY A 84 30.84 -8.67 6.33
CA GLY A 84 31.54 -9.87 5.93
C GLY A 84 33.04 -9.78 6.23
N LYS A 85 33.47 -10.41 7.32
CA LYS A 85 34.88 -10.52 7.70
C LYS A 85 35.58 -11.46 6.70
N LYS A 86 36.26 -10.88 5.69
CA LYS A 86 37.09 -11.64 4.74
C LYS A 86 38.12 -12.48 5.50
N ARG A 87 37.96 -13.80 5.48
CA ARG A 87 38.98 -14.73 5.95
C ARG A 87 40.10 -14.79 4.90
N LYS A 88 41.24 -14.18 5.23
CA LYS A 88 42.47 -14.20 4.43
C LYS A 88 42.98 -15.65 4.38
N GLY A 89 43.01 -16.24 3.18
CA GLY A 89 43.56 -17.57 2.94
C GLY A 89 45.01 -17.65 3.38
N LYS A 90 45.32 -18.68 4.20
CA LYS A 90 46.67 -19.02 4.64
C LYS A 90 47.41 -19.64 3.45
N LYS A 91 48.51 -19.00 3.03
CA LYS A 91 49.47 -19.54 2.07
C LYS A 91 49.94 -20.92 2.55
N SER A 92 49.85 -21.89 1.67
CA SER A 92 50.57 -23.15 1.70
C SER A 92 52.02 -22.87 1.30
N ASP A 93 52.97 -23.13 2.19
CA ASP A 93 54.39 -23.22 1.88
C ASP A 93 54.81 -24.70 2.08
N ASP A 94 55.47 -25.23 1.05
CA ASP A 94 56.30 -26.44 0.89
C ASP A 94 55.89 -27.79 1.52
#